data_AF-A0A920L0Q4-F1
#
_entry.id   AF-A0A920L0Q4-F1
#
_cell.length_a   1.000
_cell.length_b   1.000
_cell.length_c   1.000
_cell.angle_alpha   90.00
_cell.angle_beta   90.00
_cell.angle_gamma   90.00
#
_symmetry.space_group_name_H-M   'P 1'
#
loop_
_entity.id
_entity.type
_entity.pdbx_description
1 polymer ?
#
loop_
_entity_poly.entity_id
_entity_poly.type
_entity_poly.pdbx_seq_one_letter_code
_entity_poly.pdbx_strand_id
1 'polypeptide(L)' 'MLEERLRPYLVGFVNGHYEEIDDQLVFAYNEAHAIETILKTYNDAKFVYESKPLEH' A
#
# COMPACT_ATOMS: atom_id res chain seq x y z
N MET A 1 -2.99 19.21 18.27
CA MET A 1 -2.82 17.76 18.07
C MET A 1 -3.11 17.51 16.62
N LEU A 2 -2.13 17.05 15.83
CA LEU A 2 -2.38 16.61 14.47
C LEU A 2 -3.28 15.38 14.61
N GLU A 3 -4.56 15.48 14.25
CA GLU A 3 -5.39 14.28 14.20
C GLU A 3 -4.73 13.34 13.19
N GLU A 4 -4.17 12.24 13.67
CA GLU A 4 -3.66 11.15 12.84
C GLU A 4 -4.86 10.49 12.16
N ARG A 5 -5.39 11.17 11.14
CA ARG A 5 -6.46 10.64 10.31
C ARG A 5 -5.84 9.69 9.31
N LEU A 6 -6.34 8.46 9.29
CA LEU A 6 -6.01 7.51 8.24
C LEU A 6 -6.46 8.10 6.89
N ARG A 7 -5.57 8.06 5.91
CA ARG A 7 -5.81 8.45 4.53
C ARG A 7 -5.84 7.20 3.65
N PRO A 8 -6.67 7.18 2.60
CA PRO A 8 -6.64 6.09 1.64
C PRO A 8 -5.38 6.15 0.79
N TYR A 9 -4.74 5.00 0.61
CA TYR A 9 -3.59 4.76 -0.27
C TYR A 9 -3.96 3.61 -1.20
N LEU A 10 -3.75 3.78 -2.51
CA LEU A 10 -3.85 2.70 -3.47
C LEU A 10 -2.46 2.10 -3.65
N VAL A 11 -2.31 0.86 -3.24
CA VAL A 11 -1.01 0.21 -3.09
C VAL A 11 -0.92 -0.99 -4.02
N GLY A 12 -0.15 -0.87 -5.09
CA GLY A 12 0.19 -1.97 -5.97
C GLY A 12 1.35 -2.79 -5.42
N PHE A 13 1.27 -4.11 -5.51
CA PHE A 13 2.34 -4.99 -5.04
C PHE A 13 2.58 -6.18 -5.97
N VAL A 14 3.83 -6.65 -5.96
CA VAL A 14 4.26 -7.83 -6.74
C VAL A 14 4.64 -8.98 -5.81
N ASN A 15 4.42 -10.20 -6.28
CA ASN A 15 4.81 -11.41 -5.55
C ASN A 15 6.33 -11.68 -5.62
N GLY A 16 6.77 -12.79 -5.01
CA GLY A 16 8.15 -13.29 -5.06
C GLY A 16 8.72 -13.50 -6.48
N HIS A 17 7.84 -13.64 -7.48
CA HIS A 17 8.15 -13.84 -8.90
C HIS A 17 8.13 -12.55 -9.73
N TYR A 18 7.96 -11.38 -9.09
CA TYR A 18 7.84 -10.07 -9.75
C TYR A 18 6.59 -9.94 -10.64
N GLU A 19 5.57 -10.74 -10.36
CA GLU A 19 4.28 -10.63 -11.02
C GLU A 19 3.41 -9.66 -10.23
N GLU A 20 2.81 -8.69 -10.92
CA GLU A 20 1.77 -7.82 -10.37
C GLU A 20 0.57 -8.68 -9.98
N ILE A 21 0.20 -8.62 -8.69
CA ILE A 21 -0.90 -9.42 -8.18
C ILE A 21 -2.19 -8.62 -8.25
N ASP A 22 -2.21 -7.44 -7.62
CA ASP A 22 -3.35 -6.56 -7.57
C ASP A 22 -2.99 -5.19 -6.96
N ASP A 23 -3.90 -4.23 -7.09
CA ASP A 23 -3.89 -2.96 -6.36
C ASP A 23 -4.84 -3.03 -5.16
N GLN A 24 -4.35 -2.73 -3.95
CA GLN A 24 -5.19 -2.73 -2.76
C GLN A 24 -5.36 -1.32 -2.16
N LEU A 25 -6.60 -0.97 -1.84
CA LEU A 25 -6.92 0.23 -1.08
C LEU A 25 -6.66 -0.02 0.41
N VAL A 26 -5.73 0.76 0.98
CA VAL A 26 -5.33 0.67 2.40
C VAL A 26 -5.52 2.02 3.08
N PHE A 27 -6.03 2.02 4.31
CA PHE A 27 -6.12 3.22 5.13
C PHE A 27 -4.91 3.32 6.06
N ALA A 28 -4.08 4.34 5.89
CA ALA A 28 -2.83 4.49 6.64
C ALA A 28 -2.52 5.95 7.03
N TYR A 29 -1.65 6.14 8.02
CA TYR A 29 -1.23 7.48 8.44
C TYR A 29 -0.27 8.15 7.45
N ASN A 30 0.53 7.34 6.76
CA ASN A 30 1.48 7.72 5.74
C ASN A 30 1.77 6.53 4.81
N GLU A 31 2.50 6.78 3.72
CA GLU A 31 2.87 5.77 2.72
C GLU A 31 3.65 4.60 3.34
N ALA A 32 4.59 4.86 4.25
CA ALA A 32 5.36 3.82 4.92
C ALA A 32 4.47 2.84 5.72
N HIS A 33 3.45 3.36 6.40
CA HIS A 33 2.47 2.55 7.12
C HIS A 33 1.55 1.77 6.16
N ALA A 34 1.23 2.34 5.00
CA ALA A 34 0.46 1.63 3.96
C ALA A 34 1.25 0.43 3.41
N ILE A 35 2.53 0.65 3.08
CA ILE A 35 3.47 -0.39 2.64
C ILE A 35 3.60 -1.48 3.71
N GLU A 36 3.83 -1.10 4.98
CA GLU A 36 3.95 -2.05 6.08
C GLU A 36 2.69 -2.93 6.22
N THR A 37 1.51 -2.34 6.05
CA THR A 37 0.23 -3.05 6.12
C THR A 37 0.13 -4.11 5.03
N ILE A 38 0.52 -3.79 3.79
CA ILE A 38 0.56 -4.77 2.68
C ILE A 38 1.57 -5.88 2.96
N LEU A 39 2.79 -5.54 3.36
CA LEU A 39 3.84 -6.52 3.65
C LEU A 39 3.47 -7.47 4.79
N LYS A 40 2.71 -6.99 5.80
CA LYS A 40 2.18 -7.84 6.88
C LYS A 40 1.04 -8.75 6.43
N THR A 41 0.24 -8.30 5.47
CA THR A 41 -0.95 -9.01 4.98
C THR A 41 -0.58 -10.08 3.94
N TYR A 42 0.37 -9.76 3.06
CA TYR A 42 0.80 -10.63 1.96
C TYR A 42 2.26 -11.06 2.18
N ASN A 43 2.43 -12.26 2.75
CA ASN A 43 3.75 -12.79 3.10
C ASN A 43 4.67 -13.04 1.89
N ASP A 44 4.10 -13.14 0.68
CA ASP A 44 4.81 -13.28 -0.60
C ASP A 44 5.02 -11.95 -1.34
N ALA A 45 4.53 -10.82 -0.80
CA ALA A 45 4.74 -9.52 -1.42
C ALA A 45 6.21 -9.10 -1.27
N LYS A 46 6.87 -8.87 -2.41
CA LYS A 46 8.31 -8.58 -2.47
C LYS A 46 8.61 -7.10 -2.65
N PHE A 47 7.76 -6.40 -3.41
CA PHE A 47 7.88 -4.97 -3.66
C PHE A 47 6.50 -4.33 -3.67
N VAL A 48 6.47 -3.08 -3.20
CA VAL A 48 5.29 -2.22 -3.20
C VAL A 48 5.63 -0.98 -4.02
N TYR A 49 4.79 -0.66 -5.01
CA TYR A 49 4.93 0.55 -5.83
C TYR A 49 3.63 1.33 -5.73
N GLU A 50 3.70 2.51 -5.10
CA GLU A 50 2.57 3.43 -5.09
C GLU A 50 2.37 3.97 -6.51
N SER A 51 1.23 3.66 -7.10
CA SER A 51 0.86 4.12 -8.44
C SER A 51 -0.42 4.93 -8.35
N LYS A 52 -0.19 6.23 -8.23
CA LYS A 52 -1.08 7.37 -8.49
C LYS A 52 -1.96 7.81 -7.32
N PRO A 53 -1.88 9.10 -6.94
CA PRO A 53 -2.95 9.71 -6.17
C PRO A 53 -4.25 9.61 -6.98
N LEU A 54 -5.31 9.15 -6.33
CA LEU A 54 -6.68 9.32 -6.82
C LEU A 54 -7.00 10.82 -6.75
N GLU A 55 -6.48 11.59 -7.71
CA GLU A 55 -6.93 12.96 -7.92
C GLU A 55 -8.35 12.92 -8.51
N HIS A 56 -9.20 13.75 -7.91
CA HIS A 56 -10.62 13.93 -8.23
C HIS A 56 -10.83 14.52 -9.62
#